data_AF-A0A7Y3ECS5-F1
#
_entry.id   AF-A0A7Y3ECS5-F1
#
_cell.length_a   1.000
_cell.length_b   1.000
_cell.length_c   1.000
_cell.angle_alpha   90.00
_cell.angle_beta   90.00
_cell.angle_gamma   90.00
#
_symmetry.space_group_name_H-M   'P 1'
#
loop_
_entity.id
_entity.type
_entity.pdbx_description
1 polymer ?
#
loop_
_entity_poly.entity_id
_entity_poly.type
_entity_poly.pdbx_seq_one_letter_code
_entity_poly.pdbx_strand_id
1 'polypeptide(L)'
;MSAPAPPARAATEDPWTVLRVIRSSAEWLADRGVDSPRLDAEHLLAHALGTTRLQLYLQYDRPLAEEERAALRPLLRRRGRREPLQYVV
;
A
#
# COMPACT_ATOMS: atom_id res chain seq x y z
N MET A 1 -36.08 15.43 0.91
CA MET A 1 -35.89 14.87 2.26
C MET A 1 -34.52 14.22 2.27
N SER A 2 -33.52 14.95 2.78
CA SER A 2 -32.14 14.47 2.83
C SER A 2 -32.01 13.50 3.99
N ALA A 3 -31.60 12.27 3.71
CA ALA A 3 -31.27 11.32 4.76
C ALA A 3 -30.10 11.88 5.60
N PRO A 4 -30.14 11.77 6.94
CA PRO A 4 -29.07 12.28 7.78
C PRO A 4 -27.77 11.49 7.53
N ALA A 5 -26.65 12.21 7.50
CA ALA A 5 -25.32 11.60 7.48
C ALA A 5 -25.21 10.62 8.66
N PRO A 6 -24.69 9.39 8.45
CA PRO A 6 -24.51 8.45 9.55
C PRO A 6 -23.56 9.04 10.60
N PRO A 7 -23.79 8.76 11.90
CA PRO A 7 -23.03 9.35 12.98
C PRO A 7 -21.55 8.95 12.89
N ALA A 8 -20.66 9.92 13.12
CA ALA A 8 -19.26 9.68 13.39
C ALA A 8 -19.12 8.85 14.68
N ARG A 9 -19.10 7.51 14.56
CA ARG A 9 -18.85 6.58 15.67
C ARG A 9 -18.02 5.40 15.19
N ALA A 10 -16.71 5.47 15.47
CA ALA A 10 -15.93 4.44 16.18
C ALA A 10 -14.43 4.75 16.05
N ALA A 11 -13.75 5.01 17.17
CA ALA A 11 -12.30 4.88 17.25
C ALA A 11 -11.95 3.38 17.32
N THR A 12 -12.05 2.68 16.18
CA THR A 12 -11.79 1.25 16.07
C THR A 12 -11.07 0.98 14.76
N GLU A 13 -9.77 0.69 14.87
CA GLU A 13 -8.80 0.41 13.80
C GLU A 13 -8.46 1.59 12.89
N ASP A 14 -7.21 2.07 12.98
CA ASP A 14 -6.66 2.98 11.99
C ASP A 14 -6.90 2.39 10.59
N PRO A 15 -7.41 3.16 9.62
CA PRO A 15 -7.62 2.65 8.28
C PRO A 15 -6.30 2.23 7.64
N TRP A 16 -6.36 1.27 6.71
CA TRP A 16 -5.21 0.93 5.88
C TRP A 16 -5.04 1.96 4.79
N THR A 17 -4.48 3.11 5.15
CA THR A 17 -4.21 4.19 4.20
C THR A 17 -3.04 3.83 3.28
N VAL A 18 -2.94 4.53 2.14
CA VAL A 18 -1.80 4.43 1.22
C VAL A 18 -0.48 4.59 1.97
N LEU A 19 -0.36 5.60 2.84
CA LEU A 19 0.86 5.84 3.60
C LEU A 19 1.18 4.70 4.57
N ARG A 20 0.17 4.19 5.28
CA ARG A 20 0.36 3.07 6.20
C ARG A 20 0.79 1.81 5.45
N VAL A 21 0.14 1.49 4.33
CA VAL A 21 0.50 0.33 3.51
C VAL A 21 1.93 0.44 2.97
N ILE A 22 2.37 1.62 2.51
CA ILE A 22 3.76 1.85 2.09
C ILE A 22 4.72 1.60 3.25
N ARG A 23 4.45 2.15 4.44
CA ARG A 23 5.32 1.99 5.63
C ARG A 23 5.44 0.53 6.06
N SER A 24 4.31 -0.15 6.27
CA SER A 24 4.31 -1.56 6.68
C SER A 24 4.94 -2.47 5.64
N SER A 25 4.75 -2.18 4.35
CA SER A 25 5.41 -2.92 3.27
C SER A 25 6.92 -2.69 3.24
N ALA A 26 7.36 -1.45 3.47
CA ALA A 26 8.78 -1.11 3.54
C ALA A 26 9.46 -1.81 4.73
N GLU A 27 8.86 -1.79 5.91
CA GLU A 27 9.36 -2.53 7.08
C GLU A 27 9.51 -4.02 6.77
N TRP A 28 8.47 -4.63 6.21
CA TRP A 28 8.49 -6.05 5.85
C TRP A 28 9.55 -6.42 4.80
N LEU A 29 9.84 -5.51 3.85
CA LEU A 29 10.90 -5.67 2.86
C LEU A 29 12.30 -5.44 3.45
N ALA A 30 12.43 -4.48 4.35
CA ALA A 30 13.69 -4.19 5.06
C ALA A 30 14.15 -5.41 5.87
N ASP A 31 13.22 -6.07 6.58
CA ASP A 31 13.45 -7.31 7.31
C ASP A 31 13.95 -8.47 6.42
N ARG A 32 13.84 -8.34 5.10
CA ARG A 32 14.27 -9.32 4.09
C ARG A 32 15.51 -8.91 3.32
N GLY A 33 16.18 -7.82 3.74
CA GLY A 33 17.41 -7.35 3.12
C GLY A 33 17.19 -6.77 1.72
N VAL A 34 16.06 -6.12 1.49
CA VAL A 34 15.83 -5.29 0.30
C VAL A 34 16.48 -3.93 0.51
N ASP A 35 17.32 -3.49 -0.43
CA ASP A 35 18.19 -2.31 -0.27
C ASP A 35 17.42 -0.98 -0.24
N SER A 36 16.33 -0.88 -1.02
CA SER A 36 15.51 0.34 -1.14
C SER A 36 14.04 0.05 -0.79
N PRO A 37 13.75 -0.37 0.46
CA PRO A 37 12.49 -1.03 0.80
C PRO A 37 11.26 -0.12 0.63
N ARG A 38 11.38 1.17 0.97
CA ARG A 38 10.28 2.14 0.79
C ARG A 38 10.03 2.45 -0.68
N LEU A 39 11.09 2.67 -1.45
CA LEU A 39 11.00 2.93 -2.89
C LEU A 39 10.35 1.73 -3.59
N ASP A 40 10.79 0.53 -3.27
CA ASP A 40 10.24 -0.71 -3.82
C ASP A 40 8.76 -0.86 -3.42
N ALA A 41 8.39 -0.61 -2.16
CA ALA A 41 6.99 -0.64 -1.72
C ALA A 41 6.10 0.33 -2.50
N GLU A 42 6.59 1.54 -2.80
CA GLU A 42 5.87 2.51 -3.62
C GLU A 42 5.69 2.04 -5.07
N HIS A 43 6.72 1.44 -5.68
CA HIS A 43 6.63 0.88 -7.03
C HIS A 43 5.63 -0.28 -7.09
N LEU A 44 5.68 -1.20 -6.12
CA LEU A 44 4.78 -2.34 -6.06
C LEU A 44 3.33 -1.90 -5.83
N LEU A 45 3.09 -0.92 -4.94
CA LEU A 45 1.75 -0.39 -4.70
C LEU A 45 1.23 0.38 -5.90
N ALA A 46 2.06 1.20 -6.55
CA ALA A 46 1.69 1.92 -7.76
C ALA A 46 1.26 0.95 -8.87
N HIS A 47 2.03 -0.11 -9.09
CA HIS A 47 1.70 -1.17 -10.04
C HIS A 47 0.39 -1.89 -9.66
N ALA A 48 0.22 -2.29 -8.40
CA ALA A 48 -0.98 -2.99 -7.93
C ALA A 48 -2.27 -2.17 -8.11
N LEU A 49 -2.19 -0.84 -7.97
CA LEU A 49 -3.33 0.07 -8.12
C LEU A 49 -3.48 0.61 -9.55
N GLY A 50 -2.60 0.25 -10.49
CA GLY A 50 -2.61 0.80 -11.86
C GLY A 50 -2.41 2.33 -11.89
N THR A 51 -1.61 2.85 -10.97
CA THR A 51 -1.41 4.29 -10.76
C THR A 51 0.07 4.67 -10.78
N THR A 52 0.37 5.95 -10.75
CA THR A 52 1.76 6.45 -10.65
C THR A 52 2.16 6.68 -9.19
N ARG A 53 3.47 6.67 -8.90
CA ARG A 53 3.98 7.03 -7.57
C ARG A 53 3.57 8.44 -7.14
N LEU A 54 3.51 9.39 -8.08
CA LEU A 54 3.05 10.74 -7.81
C LEU A 54 1.60 10.75 -7.28
N GLN A 55 0.72 9.96 -7.89
CA GLN A 55 -0.68 9.84 -7.44
C GLN A 55 -0.78 9.25 -6.03
N LEU A 56 0.09 8.30 -5.64
CA LEU A 56 0.14 7.79 -4.26
C LEU A 56 0.45 8.92 -3.27
N TYR A 57 1.39 9.80 -3.59
CA TYR A 57 1.81 10.91 -2.72
C TYR A 57 0.69 11.93 -2.49
N LEU A 58 -0.14 12.15 -3.51
CA LEU A 58 -1.29 13.04 -3.41
C LEU A 58 -2.46 12.43 -2.61
N GLN A 59 -2.40 11.13 -2.30
CA GLN A 59 -3.49 10.35 -1.72
C GLN A 59 -3.06 9.57 -0.48
N TYR A 60 -2.08 10.05 0.28
CA TYR A 60 -1.56 9.33 1.44
C TYR A 60 -2.59 8.93 2.50
N ASP A 61 -3.63 9.75 2.69
CA ASP A 61 -4.71 9.50 3.65
C ASP A 61 -5.86 8.66 3.06
N ARG A 62 -5.81 8.33 1.75
CA ARG A 62 -6.83 7.50 1.11
C ARG A 62 -6.80 6.10 1.72
N PRO A 63 -7.91 5.60 2.29
CA PRO A 63 -8.02 4.21 2.72
C PRO A 63 -8.03 3.28 1.51
N LEU A 64 -7.31 2.17 1.60
CA LEU A 64 -7.30 1.10 0.60
C LEU A 64 -8.25 -0.02 1.00
N ALA A 65 -9.02 -0.49 0.02
CA ALA A 65 -9.88 -1.66 0.17
C ALA A 65 -9.06 -2.94 0.42
N GLU A 66 -9.70 -4.02 0.87
CA GLU A 66 -9.02 -5.30 1.05
C GLU A 66 -8.53 -5.86 -0.29
N GLU A 67 -9.28 -5.68 -1.37
CA GLU A 67 -8.97 -6.16 -2.72
C GLU A 67 -7.69 -5.48 -3.26
N GLU A 68 -7.58 -4.16 -3.05
CA GLU A 68 -6.38 -3.37 -3.39
C GLU A 68 -5.14 -3.88 -2.64
N ARG A 69 -5.30 -4.17 -1.34
CA ARG A 69 -4.21 -4.72 -0.51
C ARG A 69 -3.88 -6.16 -0.90
N ALA A 70 -4.88 -6.95 -1.28
CA ALA A 70 -4.70 -8.32 -1.72
C ALA A 70 -3.89 -8.39 -3.03
N ALA A 71 -4.09 -7.45 -3.95
CA ALA A 71 -3.32 -7.33 -5.19
C ALA A 71 -1.82 -7.04 -4.94
N LEU A 72 -1.50 -6.31 -3.87
CA LEU A 72 -0.11 -6.00 -3.49
C LEU A 72 0.64 -7.21 -2.90
N ARG A 73 -0.04 -8.09 -2.14
CA ARG A 73 0.58 -9.23 -1.43
C ARG A 73 1.48 -10.12 -2.30
N PRO A 74 1.07 -10.58 -3.50
CA PRO A 74 1.95 -11.41 -4.34
C PRO A 74 3.20 -10.67 -4.81
N LEU A 75 3.10 -9.37 -5.10
CA LEU A 75 4.22 -8.52 -5.52
C LEU A 75 5.25 -8.39 -4.38
N LEU A 76 4.78 -8.11 -3.15
CA LEU A 76 5.63 -8.08 -1.96
C LEU A 76 6.31 -9.43 -1.73
N ARG A 77 5.59 -10.56 -1.86
CA ARG A 77 6.19 -11.89 -1.68
C ARG A 77 7.30 -12.16 -2.68
N ARG A 78 7.13 -11.78 -3.94
CA ARG A 78 8.19 -11.88 -4.97
C ARG A 78 9.38 -11.01 -4.62
N ARG A 79 9.13 -9.73 -4.33
CA ARG A 79 10.21 -8.79 -3.99
C ARG A 79 10.95 -9.17 -2.70
N GLY A 80 10.24 -9.68 -1.70
CA GLY A 80 10.81 -10.19 -0.45
C GLY A 80 11.67 -11.45 -0.60
N ARG A 81 11.53 -12.19 -1.71
CA ARG A 81 12.49 -13.24 -2.12
C ARG A 81 13.69 -12.68 -2.89
N ARG A 82 13.83 -11.35 -2.89
CA ARG A 82 14.87 -10.57 -3.57
C ARG A 82 14.86 -10.71 -5.09
N GLU A 83 13.71 -11.05 -5.66
CA GLU A 83 13.51 -10.98 -7.12
C GLU A 83 13.70 -9.53 -7.60
N PRO A 84 14.47 -9.27 -8.68
CA PRO A 84 14.68 -7.92 -9.20
C PRO A 84 13.35 -7.19 -9.45
N LEU A 85 13.26 -5.92 -9.00
CA LEU A 85 12.02 -5.13 -9.07
C LEU A 85 11.41 -5.11 -10.49
N GLN A 86 12.27 -4.95 -11.50
CA GLN A 86 11.91 -4.94 -12.93
C GLN A 86 11.23 -6.20 -13.47
N TYR A 87 11.27 -7.32 -12.73
CA TYR A 87 10.53 -8.53 -13.10
C TYR A 87 9.21 -8.66 -12.35
N VAL A 88 9.01 -7.85 -11.31
CA VAL A 88 7.82 -7.86 -10.46
C VAL A 88 6.77 -6.86 -10.93
N VAL A 89 7.18 -5.70 -11.46
CA VAL A 89 6.32 -4.59 -11.90
C VAL A 89 6.54 -4.18 -13.35
#